data_AF-A0A842YFR4-F1
#
_entry.id   AF-A0A842YFR4-F1
#
_cell.length_a   1.000
_cell.length_b   1.000
_cell.length_c   1.000
_cell.angle_alpha   90.00
_cell.angle_beta   90.00
_cell.angle_gamma   90.00
#
_symmetry.space_group_name_H-M   'P 1'
#
loop_
_entity.id
_entity.type
_entity.pdbx_description
1 polymer ?
#
loop_
_entity_poly.entity_id
_entity_poly.type
_entity_poly.pdbx_seq_one_letter_code
_entity_poly.pdbx_strand_id
1 'polypeptide(L)'
;MRKYILPCAGYDRPGGEVTRAAAERLAKNRDDVVIGSMGALFTERPGEMRNYRTSDVFCLDGCGTDCATELVHARGRDNATSISIPEIAGSVEDFEDKVRLTVDVILKELDKSTPKTSSTATVEPSREIEYIEEKFDKFTLKVAKGLKYSDNDFWVRVEGEHVRIGASDFLQQMTSDVHFVELAEPETHVDMFDDAGMMESIKIMVEIIIPVSGTIVESNVLLEDSPEFINESPYDTGWLYLIKPDDIDELELLRDASDYMTYALAKAQKEIGKKVE
;
A
#
# COMPACT_ATOMS: atom_id res chain seq x y z
N MET A 1 16.69 8.18 5.62
CA MET A 1 15.26 7.93 5.36
C MET A 1 14.55 9.26 5.49
N ARG A 2 13.66 9.64 4.56
CA ARG A 2 12.95 10.93 4.62
C ARG A 2 11.95 10.92 5.78
N LYS A 3 11.65 12.11 6.31
CA LYS A 3 10.75 12.35 7.43
C LYS A 3 9.57 13.17 6.90
N TYR A 4 8.41 12.57 6.82
CA TYR A 4 7.18 13.20 6.37
C TYR A 4 6.44 13.76 7.57
N ILE A 5 6.37 15.08 7.67
CA ILE A 5 5.69 15.78 8.77
C ILE A 5 4.34 16.27 8.26
N LEU A 6 3.26 15.75 8.80
CA LEU A 6 1.89 16.14 8.47
C LEU A 6 1.34 17.13 9.52
N PRO A 7 1.38 18.45 9.25
CA PRO A 7 0.77 19.42 10.13
C PRO A 7 -0.76 19.36 10.05
N CYS A 8 -1.42 19.69 11.16
CA CYS A 8 -2.85 19.84 11.23
C CYS A 8 -3.39 20.85 10.18
N ALA A 9 -4.52 20.53 9.57
CA ALA A 9 -5.20 21.39 8.59
C ALA A 9 -5.94 22.60 9.19
N GLY A 10 -5.80 22.86 10.50
CA GLY A 10 -6.51 23.95 11.18
C GLY A 10 -5.92 25.32 10.86
N TYR A 11 -6.09 25.82 9.63
CA TYR A 11 -5.49 27.08 9.15
C TYR A 11 -5.84 28.30 10.01
N ASP A 12 -7.00 28.30 10.68
CA ASP A 12 -7.48 29.43 11.51
C ASP A 12 -7.53 29.11 13.02
N ARG A 13 -6.89 28.01 13.45
CA ARG A 13 -6.85 27.62 14.87
C ARG A 13 -5.43 27.76 15.42
N PRO A 14 -5.26 28.26 16.67
CA PRO A 14 -3.93 28.45 17.26
C PRO A 14 -3.04 27.21 17.22
N GLY A 15 -3.62 26.01 17.34
CA GLY A 15 -2.88 24.76 17.20
C GLY A 15 -2.35 24.50 15.79
N GLY A 16 -3.15 24.77 14.76
CA GLY A 16 -2.72 24.58 13.37
C GLY A 16 -1.59 25.54 12.99
N GLU A 17 -1.67 26.81 13.40
CA GLU A 17 -0.59 27.79 13.20
C GLU A 17 0.73 27.32 13.83
N VAL A 18 0.69 26.80 15.05
CA VAL A 18 1.88 26.27 15.74
C VAL A 18 2.45 25.05 15.01
N THR A 19 1.62 24.08 14.63
CA THR A 19 2.08 22.87 13.92
C THR A 19 2.77 23.21 12.59
N ARG A 20 2.20 24.17 11.84
CA ARG A 20 2.75 24.60 10.56
C ARG A 20 4.05 25.38 10.74
N ALA A 21 4.09 26.33 11.67
CA ALA A 21 5.31 27.11 11.95
C ALA A 21 6.46 26.20 12.41
N ALA A 22 6.16 25.18 13.23
CA ALA A 22 7.13 24.17 13.64
C ALA A 22 7.64 23.33 12.44
N ALA A 23 6.74 22.82 11.60
CA ALA A 23 7.11 22.05 10.41
C ALA A 23 7.96 22.86 9.42
N GLU A 24 7.60 24.13 9.17
CA GLU A 24 8.35 25.04 8.30
C GLU A 24 9.75 25.35 8.86
N ARG A 25 9.87 25.53 10.18
CA ARG A 25 11.16 25.78 10.84
C ARG A 25 12.09 24.56 10.78
N LEU A 26 11.53 23.36 10.84
CA LEU A 26 12.28 22.11 10.67
C LEU A 26 12.77 21.94 9.24
N ALA A 27 11.87 22.09 8.25
CA ALA A 27 12.22 21.92 6.84
C ALA A 27 13.27 22.93 6.34
N LYS A 28 13.32 24.14 6.91
CA LYS A 28 14.37 25.13 6.59
C LYS A 28 15.78 24.70 6.99
N ASN A 29 15.92 23.79 7.95
CA ASN A 29 17.21 23.39 8.53
C ASN A 29 17.53 21.91 8.31
N ARG A 30 16.66 21.15 7.62
CA ARG A 30 16.79 19.71 7.39
C ARG A 30 16.29 19.32 6.00
N ASP A 31 17.21 18.89 5.14
CA ASP A 31 16.90 18.46 3.77
C ASP A 31 16.17 17.10 3.71
N ASP A 32 16.15 16.35 4.81
CA ASP A 32 15.47 15.07 4.94
C ASP A 32 14.01 15.20 5.40
N VAL A 33 13.56 16.41 5.73
CA VAL A 33 12.19 16.71 6.15
C VAL A 33 11.35 17.15 4.96
N VAL A 34 10.21 16.49 4.76
CA VAL A 34 9.19 16.87 3.79
C VAL A 34 7.92 17.23 4.55
N ILE A 35 7.37 18.42 4.29
CA ILE A 35 6.11 18.85 4.87
C ILE A 35 4.97 18.31 4.02
N GLY A 36 4.07 17.59 4.67
CA GLY A 36 2.86 17.07 4.08
C GLY A 36 1.70 18.07 4.08
N SER A 37 0.69 17.76 3.29
CA SER A 37 -0.58 18.48 3.26
C SER A 37 -1.72 17.52 3.51
N MET A 38 -2.47 17.74 4.57
CA MET A 38 -3.70 17.00 4.88
C MET A 38 -4.64 16.94 3.68
N GLY A 39 -4.85 18.05 2.98
CA GLY A 39 -5.72 18.08 1.80
C GLY A 39 -5.16 17.27 0.63
N ALA A 40 -3.87 17.37 0.36
CA ALA A 40 -3.24 16.60 -0.73
C ALA A 40 -3.14 15.11 -0.41
N LEU A 41 -2.99 14.76 0.87
CA LEU A 41 -3.01 13.39 1.36
C LEU A 41 -4.43 12.82 1.31
N PHE A 42 -5.42 13.63 1.71
CA PHE A 42 -6.83 13.28 1.65
C PHE A 42 -7.28 12.99 0.21
N THR A 43 -6.84 13.81 -0.77
CA THR A 43 -7.15 13.62 -2.20
C THR A 43 -6.10 12.77 -2.94
N GLU A 44 -5.22 12.08 -2.22
CA GLU A 44 -4.22 11.16 -2.77
C GLU A 44 -3.35 11.69 -3.92
N ARG A 45 -2.94 12.95 -3.83
CA ARG A 45 -2.14 13.58 -4.89
C ARG A 45 -0.86 12.75 -5.13
N PRO A 46 -0.53 12.32 -6.36
CA PRO A 46 0.55 11.36 -6.61
C PRO A 46 1.92 11.75 -6.02
N GLY A 47 2.27 13.04 -6.10
CA GLY A 47 3.52 13.57 -5.51
C GLY A 47 3.53 13.57 -3.98
N GLU A 48 2.37 13.72 -3.36
CA GLU A 48 2.18 13.67 -1.90
C GLU A 48 2.29 12.21 -1.42
N MET A 49 1.55 11.30 -2.09
CA MET A 49 1.51 9.88 -1.76
C MET A 49 2.89 9.23 -1.86
N ARG A 50 3.72 9.64 -2.83
CA ARG A 50 5.10 9.17 -2.91
C ARG A 50 5.90 9.52 -1.66
N ASN A 51 5.81 10.76 -1.17
CA ASN A 51 6.54 11.19 0.02
C ASN A 51 5.99 10.51 1.28
N TYR A 52 4.66 10.42 1.39
CA TYR A 52 3.97 9.72 2.49
C TYR A 52 4.37 8.24 2.59
N ARG A 53 4.36 7.50 1.47
CA ARG A 53 4.66 6.06 1.44
C ARG A 53 6.14 5.74 1.69
N THR A 54 7.06 6.64 1.34
CA THR A 54 8.51 6.36 1.38
C THR A 54 9.25 6.98 2.57
N SER A 55 8.51 7.57 3.52
CA SER A 55 9.06 8.29 4.66
C SER A 55 8.53 7.75 5.99
N ASP A 56 9.24 8.06 7.07
CA ASP A 56 8.66 7.97 8.41
C ASP A 56 7.64 9.09 8.57
N VAL A 57 6.45 8.76 9.06
CA VAL A 57 5.32 9.70 9.17
C VAL A 57 5.22 10.24 10.60
N PHE A 58 5.18 11.57 10.71
CA PHE A 58 4.99 12.31 11.95
C PHE A 58 3.74 13.18 11.82
N CYS A 59 2.70 12.88 12.59
CA CYS A 59 1.47 13.63 12.61
C CYS A 59 1.56 14.70 13.72
N LEU A 60 1.28 15.96 13.37
CA LEU A 60 1.23 17.03 14.35
C LEU A 60 -0.23 17.42 14.59
N ASP A 61 -0.78 17.01 15.71
CA ASP A 61 -2.17 17.28 16.07
C ASP A 61 -2.27 18.59 16.86
N GLY A 62 -2.85 19.62 16.22
CA GLY A 62 -2.99 20.95 16.81
C GLY A 62 -4.07 21.04 17.89
N CYS A 63 -4.97 20.05 17.97
CA CYS A 63 -6.03 19.94 18.96
C CYS A 63 -6.35 18.47 19.24
N GLY A 64 -7.04 18.18 20.34
CA GLY A 64 -7.38 16.80 20.74
C GLY A 64 -8.50 16.12 19.94
N THR A 65 -8.65 16.48 18.66
CA THR A 65 -9.50 15.76 17.71
C THR A 65 -8.68 14.85 16.80
N ASP A 66 -7.34 14.93 16.89
CA ASP A 66 -6.37 14.02 16.30
C ASP A 66 -6.56 13.70 14.80
N CYS A 67 -7.17 14.63 14.06
CA CYS A 67 -7.62 14.39 12.69
C CYS A 67 -6.48 14.06 11.71
N ALA A 68 -5.24 14.53 11.99
CA ALA A 68 -4.10 14.19 11.15
C ALA A 68 -3.65 12.76 11.42
N THR A 69 -3.64 12.34 12.68
CA THR A 69 -3.35 10.96 13.08
C THR A 69 -4.42 9.99 12.58
N GLU A 70 -5.71 10.32 12.75
CA GLU A 70 -6.82 9.49 12.23
C GLU A 70 -6.73 9.31 10.71
N LEU A 71 -6.44 10.38 9.96
CA LEU A 71 -6.30 10.33 8.51
C LEU A 71 -5.17 9.38 8.06
N VAL A 72 -4.09 9.34 8.82
CA VAL A 72 -2.90 8.53 8.55
C VAL A 72 -3.13 7.07 8.94
N HIS A 73 -3.76 6.82 10.07
CA HIS A 73 -4.15 5.47 10.51
C HIS A 73 -5.18 4.86 9.56
N ALA A 74 -6.20 5.61 9.15
CA ALA A 74 -7.18 5.19 8.14
C ALA A 74 -6.52 4.85 6.78
N ARG A 75 -5.26 5.25 6.56
CA ARG A 75 -4.45 4.93 5.39
C ARG A 75 -3.35 3.88 5.67
N GLY A 76 -3.55 3.04 6.68
CA GLY A 76 -2.69 1.90 6.97
C GLY A 76 -1.30 2.27 7.53
N ARG A 77 -1.19 3.42 8.22
CA ARG A 77 0.05 3.85 8.89
C ARG A 77 -0.14 4.00 10.39
N ASP A 78 -0.55 2.90 11.04
CA ASP A 78 -0.77 2.85 12.49
C ASP A 78 0.51 3.05 13.32
N ASN A 79 1.68 2.95 12.67
CA ASN A 79 2.99 3.22 13.27
C ASN A 79 3.45 4.68 13.14
N ALA A 80 2.60 5.56 12.59
CA ALA A 80 2.91 6.98 12.53
C ALA A 80 3.11 7.56 13.93
N THR A 81 4.11 8.42 14.07
CA THR A 81 4.35 9.10 15.34
C THR A 81 3.37 10.27 15.46
N SER A 82 2.40 10.15 16.36
CA SER A 82 1.52 11.27 16.72
C SER A 82 2.17 12.17 17.76
N ILE A 83 2.06 13.49 17.55
CA ILE A 83 2.60 14.54 18.40
C ILE A 83 1.48 15.55 18.68
N SER A 84 0.94 15.50 19.88
CA SER A 84 -0.17 16.36 20.31
C SER A 84 0.33 17.69 20.88
N ILE A 85 -0.01 18.80 20.22
CA ILE A 85 0.36 20.15 20.69
C ILE A 85 -0.29 20.52 22.02
N PRO A 86 -1.58 20.20 22.29
CA PRO A 86 -2.18 20.39 23.60
C PRO A 86 -1.38 19.75 24.75
N GLU A 87 -0.77 18.59 24.52
CA GLU A 87 0.03 17.88 25.53
C GLU A 87 1.40 18.54 25.75
N ILE A 88 2.01 19.08 24.70
CA ILE A 88 3.35 19.66 24.74
C ILE A 88 3.33 21.09 25.28
N ALA A 89 2.38 21.88 24.82
CA ALA A 89 2.40 23.33 25.00
C ALA A 89 1.03 23.94 25.32
N GLY A 90 0.06 23.12 25.75
CA GLY A 90 -1.30 23.58 26.09
C GLY A 90 -1.35 24.62 27.22
N SER A 91 -0.37 24.61 28.13
CA SER A 91 -0.24 25.59 29.23
C SER A 91 0.65 26.79 28.90
N VAL A 92 1.25 26.83 27.70
CA VAL A 92 2.06 27.95 27.24
C VAL A 92 1.13 28.96 26.59
N GLU A 93 1.36 30.26 26.78
CA GLU A 93 0.55 31.30 26.14
C GLU A 93 1.26 31.91 24.93
N ASP A 94 2.56 32.16 25.05
CA ASP A 94 3.39 32.74 23.99
C ASP A 94 3.55 31.81 22.79
N PHE A 95 3.33 32.35 21.60
CA PHE A 95 3.35 31.59 20.36
C PHE A 95 4.74 31.08 19.99
N GLU A 96 5.79 31.88 20.15
CA GLU A 96 7.15 31.48 19.79
C GLU A 96 7.68 30.41 20.74
N ASP A 97 7.35 30.49 22.02
CA ASP A 97 7.67 29.43 22.98
C ASP A 97 6.92 28.13 22.68
N LYS A 98 5.66 28.18 22.24
CA LYS A 98 4.92 26.99 21.75
C LYS A 98 5.62 26.35 20.57
N VAL A 99 5.98 27.14 19.56
CA VAL A 99 6.66 26.66 18.36
C VAL A 99 8.02 26.07 18.73
N ARG A 100 8.80 26.73 19.59
CA ARG A 100 10.10 26.23 20.06
C ARG A 100 9.98 24.89 20.78
N LEU A 101 9.07 24.77 21.75
CA LEU A 101 8.86 23.51 22.47
C LEU A 101 8.39 22.38 21.56
N THR A 102 7.49 22.70 20.62
CA THR A 102 7.01 21.76 19.61
C THR A 102 8.17 21.26 18.73
N VAL A 103 9.01 22.16 18.23
CA VAL A 103 10.21 21.82 17.45
C VAL A 103 11.18 20.96 18.27
N ASP A 104 11.44 21.30 19.53
CA ASP A 104 12.33 20.53 20.40
C ASP A 104 11.82 19.09 20.63
N VAL A 105 10.50 18.90 20.76
CA VAL A 105 9.88 17.58 20.88
C VAL A 105 9.98 16.82 19.56
N ILE A 106 9.63 17.46 18.43
CA ILE A 106 9.72 16.81 17.12
C ILE A 106 11.18 16.39 16.84
N LEU A 107 12.17 17.23 17.12
CA LEU A 107 13.58 16.88 16.96
C LEU A 107 13.98 15.65 17.78
N LYS A 108 13.55 15.60 19.05
CA LYS A 108 13.80 14.41 19.89
C LYS A 108 13.17 13.17 19.28
N GLU A 109 12.00 13.26 18.67
CA GLU A 109 11.32 12.10 18.08
C GLU A 109 11.89 11.71 16.73
N LEU A 110 12.29 12.68 15.92
CA LEU A 110 13.05 12.48 14.69
C LEU A 110 14.39 11.80 14.99
N ASP A 111 15.06 12.15 16.09
CA ASP A 111 16.38 11.59 16.45
C ASP A 111 16.28 10.25 17.21
N LYS A 112 15.17 10.01 17.92
CA LYS A 112 14.84 8.69 18.50
C LYS A 112 14.48 7.64 17.46
N SER A 113 14.17 8.04 16.23
CA SER A 113 13.87 7.12 15.11
C SER A 113 15.13 6.40 14.59
N THR A 114 15.74 5.60 15.46
CA THR A 114 16.37 4.32 15.11
C THR A 114 15.35 3.21 15.43
N PRO A 115 15.31 2.10 14.66
CA PRO A 115 14.12 1.26 14.58
C PRO A 115 13.83 0.58 15.93
N LYS A 116 12.68 0.90 16.53
CA LYS A 116 12.08 0.07 17.59
C LYS A 116 11.21 -0.99 16.94
N THR A 117 11.67 -2.23 17.06
CA THR A 117 11.01 -3.46 16.61
C THR A 117 9.96 -3.95 17.63
N SER A 118 8.94 -4.65 17.11
CA SER A 118 7.89 -5.49 17.73
C SER A 118 6.60 -4.74 18.11
N SER A 119 5.39 -5.12 17.67
CA SER A 119 4.89 -6.43 17.21
C SER A 119 4.36 -6.44 15.75
N THR A 120 5.01 -7.27 14.95
CA THR A 120 4.60 -7.97 13.71
C THR A 120 3.18 -7.72 13.15
N ALA A 121 3.04 -6.65 12.36
CA ALA A 121 2.73 -6.85 10.94
C ALA A 121 4.05 -6.61 10.19
N THR A 122 4.68 -7.68 9.73
CA THR A 122 5.86 -7.60 8.87
C THR A 122 5.45 -7.00 7.53
N VAL A 123 5.41 -5.68 7.42
CA VAL A 123 5.80 -5.05 6.15
C VAL A 123 7.32 -5.14 6.15
N GLU A 124 7.81 -6.21 5.53
CA GLU A 124 9.21 -6.30 5.11
C GLU A 124 9.58 -4.97 4.43
N PRO A 125 10.80 -4.42 4.65
CA PRO A 125 11.27 -3.30 3.83
C PRO A 125 11.01 -3.70 2.40
N SER A 126 10.31 -2.87 1.60
CA SER A 126 9.96 -3.17 0.21
C SER A 126 11.16 -3.87 -0.42
N ARG A 127 11.13 -5.21 -0.47
CA ARG A 127 12.13 -5.94 -1.22
C ARG A 127 11.95 -5.34 -2.59
N GLU A 128 13.02 -4.81 -3.18
CA GLU A 128 12.97 -4.58 -4.62
C GLU A 128 12.43 -5.88 -5.18
N ILE A 129 11.19 -5.85 -5.67
CA ILE A 129 10.55 -7.05 -6.19
C ILE A 129 11.41 -7.39 -7.39
N GLU A 130 12.22 -8.44 -7.24
CA GLU A 130 13.05 -8.88 -8.35
C GLU A 130 12.11 -9.51 -9.37
N TYR A 131 12.23 -9.06 -10.62
CA TYR A 131 11.44 -9.60 -11.71
C TYR A 131 12.25 -10.57 -12.56
N ILE A 132 11.58 -11.59 -13.07
CA ILE A 132 11.92 -12.21 -14.34
C ILE A 132 11.17 -11.41 -15.39
N GLU A 133 11.89 -10.83 -16.35
CA GLU A 133 11.30 -10.04 -17.42
C GLU A 133 11.60 -10.70 -18.77
N GLU A 134 10.56 -10.94 -19.56
CA GLU A 134 10.70 -11.48 -20.92
C GLU A 134 9.88 -10.63 -21.89
N LYS A 135 10.48 -10.35 -23.05
CA LYS A 135 9.80 -9.59 -24.11
C LYS A 135 9.09 -10.56 -25.04
N PHE A 136 7.81 -10.30 -25.28
CA PHE A 136 6.99 -11.09 -26.19
C PHE A 136 6.17 -10.17 -27.10
N ASP A 137 6.49 -10.17 -28.40
CA ASP A 137 5.98 -9.22 -29.39
C ASP A 137 6.14 -7.75 -28.95
N LYS A 138 5.03 -7.04 -28.71
CA LYS A 138 5.01 -5.64 -28.26
C LYS A 138 4.93 -5.49 -26.75
N PHE A 139 4.80 -6.59 -26.02
CA PHE A 139 4.58 -6.63 -24.59
C PHE A 139 5.84 -7.08 -23.86
N THR A 140 6.02 -6.60 -22.63
CA THR A 140 7.03 -7.11 -21.70
C THR A 140 6.28 -7.74 -20.55
N LEU A 141 6.48 -9.04 -20.34
CA LEU A 141 5.88 -9.76 -19.24
C LEU A 141 6.82 -9.72 -18.05
N LYS A 142 6.30 -9.37 -16.87
CA LYS A 142 7.04 -9.33 -15.62
C LYS A 142 6.48 -10.34 -14.64
N VAL A 143 7.33 -11.21 -14.12
CA VAL A 143 6.97 -12.18 -13.07
C VAL A 143 7.82 -11.91 -11.83
N ALA A 144 7.19 -11.59 -10.72
CA ALA A 144 7.86 -11.34 -9.45
C ALA A 144 8.46 -12.65 -8.89
N LYS A 145 9.73 -12.60 -8.51
CA LYS A 145 10.40 -13.72 -7.85
C LYS A 145 9.94 -13.86 -6.41
N GLY A 146 10.08 -15.07 -5.87
CA GLY A 146 9.73 -15.38 -4.48
C GLY A 146 8.22 -15.47 -4.21
N LEU A 147 7.39 -15.41 -5.25
CA LEU A 147 5.95 -15.66 -5.17
C LEU A 147 5.61 -17.03 -5.75
N LYS A 148 4.41 -17.51 -5.39
CA LYS A 148 3.75 -18.65 -6.02
C LYS A 148 2.68 -18.16 -7.00
N TYR A 149 2.38 -18.96 -8.00
CA TYR A 149 1.46 -18.60 -9.08
C TYR A 149 0.49 -19.73 -9.41
N SER A 150 -0.79 -19.41 -9.55
CA SER A 150 -1.81 -20.36 -10.02
C SER A 150 -1.87 -20.44 -11.54
N ASP A 151 -2.45 -21.52 -12.05
CA ASP A 151 -2.73 -21.69 -13.48
C ASP A 151 -3.76 -20.66 -14.01
N ASN A 152 -4.54 -20.06 -13.09
CA ASN A 152 -5.50 -18.99 -13.33
C ASN A 152 -4.86 -17.58 -13.30
N ASP A 153 -3.54 -17.50 -13.31
CA ASP A 153 -2.77 -16.25 -13.43
C ASP A 153 -2.84 -15.31 -12.21
N PHE A 154 -3.11 -15.86 -11.02
CA PHE A 154 -3.03 -15.16 -9.73
C PHE A 154 -1.73 -15.50 -9.00
N TRP A 155 -1.18 -14.55 -8.26
CA TRP A 155 0.01 -14.75 -7.43
C TRP A 155 -0.34 -14.86 -5.95
N VAL A 156 0.53 -15.53 -5.20
CA VAL A 156 0.45 -15.71 -3.74
C VAL A 156 1.78 -15.34 -3.10
N ARG A 157 1.73 -14.50 -2.06
CA ARG A 157 2.85 -14.09 -1.21
C ARG A 157 2.59 -14.53 0.21
N VAL A 158 3.51 -15.25 0.82
CA VAL A 158 3.42 -15.62 2.24
C VAL A 158 3.83 -14.44 3.11
N GLU A 159 2.95 -14.04 4.03
CA GLU A 159 3.12 -12.92 4.96
C GLU A 159 2.86 -13.40 6.40
N GLY A 160 3.83 -14.10 6.98
CA GLY A 160 3.70 -14.70 8.31
C GLY A 160 2.69 -15.86 8.28
N GLU A 161 1.60 -15.72 9.02
CA GLU A 161 0.49 -16.71 9.07
C GLU A 161 -0.56 -16.49 7.98
N HIS A 162 -0.45 -15.42 7.20
CA HIS A 162 -1.38 -15.10 6.12
C HIS A 162 -0.72 -15.23 4.76
N VAL A 163 -1.55 -15.23 3.73
CA VAL A 163 -1.13 -15.18 2.33
C VAL A 163 -1.83 -14.03 1.63
N ARG A 164 -1.05 -13.15 1.01
CA ARG A 164 -1.56 -12.07 0.17
C ARG A 164 -1.66 -12.57 -1.26
N ILE A 165 -2.76 -12.28 -1.93
CA ILE A 165 -3.00 -12.69 -3.31
C ILE A 165 -3.29 -11.50 -4.22
N GLY A 166 -3.01 -11.65 -5.52
CA GLY A 166 -3.31 -10.63 -6.51
C GLY A 166 -3.24 -11.14 -7.95
N ALA A 167 -3.67 -10.30 -8.90
CA ALA A 167 -3.56 -10.62 -10.32
C ALA A 167 -2.11 -10.50 -10.80
N SER A 168 -1.64 -11.45 -11.61
CA SER A 168 -0.32 -11.33 -12.25
C SER A 168 -0.30 -10.25 -13.33
N ASP A 169 0.91 -9.82 -13.68
CA ASP A 169 1.12 -8.92 -14.83
C ASP A 169 0.59 -9.52 -16.15
N PHE A 170 0.66 -10.85 -16.31
CA PHE A 170 0.07 -11.50 -17.47
C PHE A 170 -1.45 -11.29 -17.52
N LEU A 171 -2.14 -11.51 -16.39
CA LEU A 171 -3.59 -11.40 -16.31
C LEU A 171 -4.06 -9.98 -16.64
N GLN A 172 -3.46 -8.97 -15.99
CA GLN A 172 -3.86 -7.58 -16.21
C GLN A 172 -3.59 -7.11 -17.66
N GLN A 173 -2.51 -7.58 -18.30
CA GLN A 173 -2.26 -7.25 -19.71
C GLN A 173 -3.29 -7.90 -20.65
N MET A 174 -3.76 -9.10 -20.30
CA MET A 174 -4.80 -9.81 -21.06
C MET A 174 -6.17 -9.15 -20.91
N THR A 175 -6.49 -8.64 -19.71
CA THR A 175 -7.73 -7.89 -19.48
C THR A 175 -7.67 -6.47 -20.06
N SER A 176 -6.48 -5.87 -20.17
CA SER A 176 -6.26 -4.43 -20.35
C SER A 176 -6.77 -3.59 -19.17
N ASP A 177 -6.91 -2.28 -19.38
CA ASP A 177 -7.31 -1.29 -18.38
C ASP A 177 -8.56 -1.72 -17.62
N VAL A 178 -8.36 -2.12 -16.36
CA VAL A 178 -9.40 -2.53 -15.42
C VAL A 178 -10.08 -1.27 -14.93
N HIS A 179 -11.42 -1.23 -15.02
CA HIS A 179 -12.21 -0.06 -14.61
C HIS A 179 -13.22 -0.36 -13.50
N PHE A 180 -13.38 -1.64 -13.14
CA PHE A 180 -14.25 -2.06 -12.05
C PHE A 180 -13.70 -3.32 -11.40
N VAL A 181 -13.80 -3.39 -10.08
CA VAL A 181 -13.43 -4.54 -9.25
C VAL A 181 -14.47 -4.70 -8.17
N GLU A 182 -14.96 -5.93 -7.99
CA GLU A 182 -15.83 -6.33 -6.89
C GLU A 182 -15.11 -7.40 -6.09
N LEU A 183 -14.98 -7.18 -4.77
CA LEU A 183 -14.33 -8.09 -3.85
C LEU A 183 -15.33 -8.61 -2.81
N ALA A 184 -15.17 -9.87 -2.42
CA ALA A 184 -15.86 -10.46 -1.28
C ALA A 184 -15.47 -9.76 0.03
N GLU A 185 -16.38 -9.77 0.99
CA GLU A 185 -16.16 -9.15 2.30
C GLU A 185 -15.19 -9.99 3.16
N PRO A 186 -14.44 -9.36 4.08
CA PRO A 186 -13.71 -10.08 5.12
C PRO A 186 -14.62 -11.02 5.92
N GLU A 187 -14.02 -12.04 6.54
CA GLU A 187 -14.68 -13.17 7.22
C GLU A 187 -15.39 -14.18 6.28
N THR A 188 -15.30 -13.98 4.96
CA THR A 188 -15.75 -14.98 3.98
C THR A 188 -14.77 -16.14 3.93
N HIS A 189 -15.28 -17.36 4.09
CA HIS A 189 -14.53 -18.60 3.85
C HIS A 189 -14.62 -18.98 2.36
N VAL A 190 -13.49 -19.40 1.78
CA VAL A 190 -13.33 -19.73 0.36
C VAL A 190 -12.49 -21.00 0.20
N ASP A 191 -12.87 -21.87 -0.72
CA ASP A 191 -12.06 -23.05 -1.09
C ASP A 191 -11.14 -22.72 -2.28
N MET A 192 -10.04 -23.47 -2.45
CA MET A 192 -9.20 -23.35 -3.65
C MET A 192 -10.05 -23.58 -4.91
N PHE A 193 -9.85 -22.71 -5.90
CA PHE A 193 -10.59 -22.62 -7.16
C PHE A 193 -12.00 -22.04 -7.09
N ASP A 194 -12.49 -21.64 -5.92
CA ASP A 194 -13.70 -20.82 -5.84
C ASP A 194 -13.47 -19.43 -6.45
N ASP A 195 -14.54 -18.82 -6.94
CA ASP A 195 -14.56 -17.39 -7.24
C ASP A 195 -14.85 -16.58 -5.97
N ALA A 196 -14.11 -15.50 -5.80
CA ALA A 196 -14.33 -14.52 -4.74
C ALA A 196 -14.31 -13.14 -5.37
N GLY A 197 -15.38 -12.81 -6.11
CA GLY A 197 -15.51 -11.53 -6.80
C GLY A 197 -14.99 -11.53 -8.23
N MET A 198 -14.85 -10.34 -8.81
CA MET A 198 -14.54 -10.18 -10.24
C MET A 198 -13.83 -8.86 -10.53
N MET A 199 -13.13 -8.82 -11.65
CA MET A 199 -12.59 -7.59 -12.24
C MET A 199 -13.06 -7.45 -13.69
N GLU A 200 -13.38 -6.21 -14.08
CA GLU A 200 -13.92 -5.90 -15.39
C GLU A 200 -13.07 -4.82 -16.08
N SER A 201 -12.81 -5.07 -17.37
CA SER A 201 -12.25 -4.12 -18.30
C SER A 201 -13.23 -3.83 -19.43
N ILE A 202 -12.88 -2.95 -20.35
CA ILE A 202 -13.67 -2.73 -21.58
C ILE A 202 -13.72 -3.99 -22.46
N LYS A 203 -12.74 -4.89 -22.32
CA LYS A 203 -12.58 -6.06 -23.19
C LYS A 203 -13.20 -7.33 -22.61
N ILE A 204 -13.13 -7.51 -21.30
CA ILE A 204 -13.44 -8.77 -20.64
C ILE A 204 -13.80 -8.56 -19.18
N MET A 205 -14.62 -9.47 -18.66
CA MET A 205 -14.87 -9.66 -17.24
C MET A 205 -14.22 -10.97 -16.80
N VAL A 206 -13.46 -10.93 -15.70
CA VAL A 206 -12.69 -12.06 -15.18
C VAL A 206 -13.08 -12.28 -13.72
N GLU A 207 -13.49 -13.51 -13.40
CA GLU A 207 -13.70 -13.96 -12.02
C GLU A 207 -12.37 -14.04 -11.27
N ILE A 208 -12.35 -13.62 -10.01
CA ILE A 208 -11.18 -13.71 -9.14
C ILE A 208 -11.13 -15.11 -8.54
N ILE A 209 -10.26 -15.96 -9.10
CA ILE A 209 -10.14 -17.35 -8.67
C ILE A 209 -9.16 -17.48 -7.50
N ILE A 210 -9.62 -18.07 -6.41
CA ILE A 210 -8.85 -18.23 -5.18
C ILE A 210 -7.78 -19.32 -5.34
N PRO A 211 -6.49 -19.00 -5.13
CA PRO A 211 -5.39 -19.94 -5.32
C PRO A 211 -5.08 -20.79 -4.08
N VAL A 212 -5.78 -20.59 -2.95
CA VAL A 212 -5.55 -21.28 -1.66
C VAL A 212 -6.80 -21.17 -0.78
N SER A 213 -7.23 -22.30 -0.21
CA SER A 213 -8.39 -22.38 0.68
C SER A 213 -8.12 -21.64 2.00
N GLY A 214 -9.13 -20.95 2.53
CA GLY A 214 -9.00 -20.24 3.80
C GLY A 214 -10.08 -19.20 4.06
N THR A 215 -9.80 -18.32 5.03
CA THR A 215 -10.70 -17.21 5.38
C THR A 215 -10.09 -15.89 4.92
N ILE A 216 -10.86 -15.09 4.17
CA ILE A 216 -10.47 -13.73 3.80
C ILE A 216 -10.44 -12.88 5.07
N VAL A 217 -9.27 -12.36 5.44
CA VAL A 217 -9.11 -11.47 6.60
C VAL A 217 -9.07 -10.00 6.20
N GLU A 218 -8.76 -9.71 4.95
CA GLU A 218 -8.71 -8.34 4.42
C GLU A 218 -8.99 -8.35 2.91
N SER A 219 -9.77 -7.39 2.44
CA SER A 219 -10.03 -7.12 1.02
C SER A 219 -9.50 -5.74 0.68
N ASN A 220 -8.87 -5.57 -0.48
CA ASN A 220 -8.28 -4.28 -0.88
C ASN A 220 -9.36 -3.29 -1.36
N VAL A 221 -10.03 -2.62 -0.43
CA VAL A 221 -11.09 -1.64 -0.70
C VAL A 221 -10.63 -0.46 -1.55
N LEU A 222 -9.32 -0.20 -1.66
CA LEU A 222 -8.79 0.85 -2.54
C LEU A 222 -9.11 0.59 -4.02
N LEU A 223 -9.36 -0.67 -4.39
CA LEU A 223 -9.65 -1.04 -5.78
C LEU A 223 -11.07 -0.68 -6.23
N GLU A 224 -11.99 -0.37 -5.31
CA GLU A 224 -13.32 0.14 -5.64
C GLU A 224 -13.23 1.55 -6.25
N ASP A 225 -12.36 2.39 -5.70
CA ASP A 225 -12.13 3.77 -6.15
C ASP A 225 -10.97 3.89 -7.16
N SER A 226 -10.03 2.94 -7.14
CA SER A 226 -8.80 2.98 -7.95
C SER A 226 -8.42 1.60 -8.53
N PRO A 227 -9.29 1.02 -9.39
CA PRO A 227 -9.06 -0.29 -9.99
C PRO A 227 -7.81 -0.36 -10.88
N GLU A 228 -7.32 0.79 -11.38
CA GLU A 228 -6.11 0.89 -12.20
C GLU A 228 -4.84 0.41 -11.48
N PHE A 229 -4.83 0.31 -10.15
CA PHE A 229 -3.69 -0.24 -9.42
C PHE A 229 -3.40 -1.70 -9.78
N ILE A 230 -4.39 -2.47 -10.24
CA ILE A 230 -4.17 -3.82 -10.80
C ILE A 230 -3.28 -3.74 -12.04
N ASN A 231 -3.44 -2.73 -12.88
CA ASN A 231 -2.62 -2.55 -14.08
C ASN A 231 -1.25 -1.91 -13.77
N GLU A 232 -1.21 -0.87 -12.94
CA GLU A 232 0.00 -0.10 -12.67
C GLU A 232 0.98 -0.81 -11.75
N SER A 233 0.47 -1.55 -10.77
CA SER A 233 1.28 -2.11 -9.69
C SER A 233 0.74 -3.47 -9.20
N PRO A 234 0.62 -4.47 -10.09
CA PRO A 234 -0.04 -5.76 -9.82
C PRO A 234 0.56 -6.52 -8.63
N TYR A 235 1.84 -6.30 -8.33
CA TYR A 235 2.58 -7.02 -7.27
C TYR A 235 2.78 -6.18 -6.01
N ASP A 236 2.25 -4.96 -5.94
CA ASP A 236 2.37 -4.10 -4.76
C ASP A 236 0.99 -3.56 -4.40
N THR A 237 0.58 -2.40 -4.91
CA THR A 237 -0.70 -1.78 -4.53
C THR A 237 -1.93 -2.45 -5.14
N GLY A 238 -1.77 -3.26 -6.19
CA GLY A 238 -2.83 -4.00 -6.88
C GLY A 238 -3.15 -5.39 -6.31
N TRP A 239 -2.82 -5.65 -5.04
CA TRP A 239 -3.22 -6.89 -4.36
C TRP A 239 -4.74 -6.95 -4.16
N LEU A 240 -5.31 -8.15 -4.05
CA LEU A 240 -6.77 -8.36 -3.99
C LEU A 240 -7.22 -8.70 -2.55
N TYR A 241 -6.62 -9.75 -1.98
CA TYR A 241 -6.99 -10.25 -0.66
C TYR A 241 -5.78 -10.60 0.21
N LEU A 242 -5.99 -10.54 1.52
CA LEU A 242 -5.19 -11.21 2.52
C LEU A 242 -6.05 -12.37 3.07
N ILE A 243 -5.52 -13.57 3.03
CA ILE A 243 -6.22 -14.80 3.42
C ILE A 243 -5.45 -15.46 4.56
N LYS A 244 -6.16 -15.95 5.56
CA LYS A 244 -5.62 -16.93 6.51
C LYS A 244 -5.85 -18.32 5.91
N PRO A 245 -4.81 -19.01 5.42
CA PRO A 245 -4.97 -20.29 4.76
C PRO A 245 -5.37 -21.38 5.76
N ASP A 246 -6.24 -22.30 5.33
CA ASP A 246 -6.59 -23.49 6.10
C ASP A 246 -5.44 -24.51 6.12
N ASP A 247 -4.74 -24.63 4.98
CA ASP A 247 -3.56 -25.45 4.80
C ASP A 247 -2.53 -24.71 3.94
N ILE A 248 -1.36 -24.41 4.50
CA ILE A 248 -0.28 -23.72 3.79
C ILE A 248 0.39 -24.63 2.75
N ASP A 249 0.29 -25.95 2.90
CA ASP A 249 0.93 -26.91 1.99
C ASP A 249 0.25 -26.93 0.61
N GLU A 250 -0.96 -26.39 0.49
CA GLU A 250 -1.64 -26.16 -0.80
C GLU A 250 -0.80 -25.31 -1.78
N LEU A 251 0.09 -24.45 -1.27
CA LEU A 251 0.99 -23.64 -2.09
C LEU A 251 2.02 -24.49 -2.86
N GLU A 252 2.22 -25.77 -2.50
CA GLU A 252 3.06 -26.70 -3.26
C GLU A 252 2.44 -27.07 -4.61
N LEU A 253 1.13 -26.94 -4.76
CA LEU A 253 0.41 -27.16 -6.02
C LEU A 253 0.60 -26.00 -7.01
N LEU A 254 1.08 -24.85 -6.52
CA LEU A 254 1.29 -23.64 -7.29
C LEU A 254 2.70 -23.58 -7.89
N ARG A 255 2.80 -22.93 -9.05
CA ARG A 255 4.05 -22.73 -9.77
C ARG A 255 4.95 -21.74 -9.06
N ASP A 256 6.26 -21.94 -9.19
CA ASP A 256 7.22 -20.87 -8.90
C ASP A 256 7.31 -19.86 -10.06
N ALA A 257 8.01 -18.75 -9.84
CA ALA A 257 8.15 -17.68 -10.82
C ALA A 257 8.77 -18.12 -12.16
N SER A 258 9.73 -19.04 -12.16
CA SER A 258 10.40 -19.49 -13.38
C SER A 258 9.52 -20.42 -14.20
N ASP A 259 8.82 -21.35 -13.54
CA ASP A 259 7.84 -22.21 -14.18
C ASP A 259 6.65 -21.40 -14.70
N TYR A 260 6.13 -20.46 -13.90
CA TYR A 260 5.05 -19.57 -14.31
C TYR A 260 5.41 -18.68 -15.50
N MET A 261 6.62 -18.11 -15.54
CA MET A 261 7.08 -17.35 -16.72
C MET A 261 7.02 -18.20 -18.00
N THR A 262 7.49 -19.45 -17.94
CA THR A 262 7.43 -20.37 -19.08
C THR A 262 5.99 -20.67 -19.48
N TYR A 263 5.12 -20.92 -18.50
CA TYR A 263 3.70 -21.18 -18.68
C TYR A 263 2.96 -19.98 -19.32
N ALA A 264 3.17 -18.77 -18.78
CA ALA A 264 2.55 -17.54 -19.24
C ALA A 264 2.99 -17.16 -20.66
N LEU A 265 4.27 -17.34 -21.02
CA LEU A 265 4.74 -17.15 -22.40
C LEU A 265 4.10 -18.12 -23.38
N ALA A 266 3.93 -19.39 -22.99
CA ALA A 266 3.24 -20.38 -23.82
C ALA A 266 1.74 -20.02 -24.01
N LYS A 267 1.08 -19.47 -22.98
CA LYS A 267 -0.29 -18.94 -23.10
C LYS A 267 -0.33 -17.72 -24.03
N ALA A 268 0.57 -16.76 -23.85
CA ALA A 268 0.66 -15.57 -24.71
C ALA A 268 0.82 -15.94 -26.19
N GLN A 269 1.66 -16.94 -26.50
CA GLN A 269 1.84 -17.47 -27.86
C GLN A 269 0.56 -18.03 -28.45
N LYS A 270 -0.20 -18.82 -27.67
CA LYS A 270 -1.48 -19.39 -28.11
C LYS A 270 -2.53 -18.29 -28.37
N GLU A 271 -2.61 -17.29 -27.50
CA GLU A 271 -3.58 -16.21 -27.64
C GLU A 271 -3.29 -15.28 -28.83
N ILE A 272 -2.02 -15.03 -29.17
CA ILE A 272 -1.67 -14.35 -30.42
C ILE A 272 -2.00 -15.22 -31.63
N GLY A 273 -1.69 -16.52 -31.58
CA GLY A 273 -2.00 -17.46 -32.66
C GLY A 273 -3.48 -17.45 -33.05
N LYS A 274 -4.38 -17.41 -32.06
CA LYS A 274 -5.84 -17.30 -32.26
C LYS A 274 -6.29 -16.00 -32.94
N LYS A 275 -5.51 -14.92 -32.88
CA LYS A 275 -5.86 -13.62 -33.51
C LYS A 275 -5.47 -13.54 -35.00
N VAL A 276 -4.68 -14.49 -35.50
CA VAL A 276 -4.14 -14.48 -36.87
C VAL A 276 -4.89 -15.44 -37.81
N GLU A 277 -5.77 -16.29 -37.26
CA GLU A 277 -6.73 -17.13 -38.00
C GLU A 277 -8.10 -16.44 -38.15
#